data_AF-A0A6P7FWR2-F1
#
_entry.id   AF-A0A6P7FWR2-F1
#
_cell.length_a   1.000
_cell.length_b   1.000
_cell.length_c   1.000
_cell.angle_alpha   90.00
_cell.angle_beta   90.00
_cell.angle_gamma   90.00
#
_symmetry.space_group_name_H-M   'P 1'
#
loop_
_entity.id
_entity.type
_entity.pdbx_description
1 polymer ?
#
loop_
_entity_poly.entity_id
_entity_poly.type
_entity_poly.pdbx_seq_one_letter_code
_entity_poly.pdbx_strand_id
1 'polypeptide(L)'
;MSKRLLLALEYPNADNVNLDDENTFKSIIIWLETNKIRKAPNDVVNQLKNNNRDWHNTFSKYKDGIGCPPLKNRTEELQWILGYAVQLETQKNMSIRCYQLTGTPFPIQDADLGFDLNDPVLNQAAKILRMIYIQDMRNLQTRANELIVAVQSVTANPKTDTKLGKVGF
;
A
#
# COMPACT_ATOMS: atom_id res chain seq x y z
N MET A 1 -14.14 -13.93 -11.13
CA MET A 1 -13.02 -12.97 -10.99
C MET A 1 -13.31 -11.89 -9.94
N SER A 2 -14.42 -11.18 -10.03
CA SER A 2 -14.84 -10.11 -9.11
C SER A 2 -14.78 -10.46 -7.61
N LYS A 3 -15.17 -11.68 -7.20
CA LYS A 3 -15.07 -12.11 -5.78
C LYS A 3 -13.65 -12.05 -5.20
N ARG A 4 -12.63 -12.46 -5.98
CA ARG A 4 -11.22 -12.43 -5.55
C ARG A 4 -10.72 -10.98 -5.39
N LEU A 5 -11.15 -10.09 -6.27
CA LEU A 5 -10.81 -8.67 -6.19
C LEU A 5 -11.48 -8.01 -4.97
N LEU A 6 -12.73 -8.37 -4.68
CA LEU A 6 -13.44 -7.89 -3.49
C LEU A 6 -12.78 -8.37 -2.18
N LEU A 7 -12.31 -9.62 -2.14
CA LEU A 7 -11.52 -10.13 -1.02
C LEU A 7 -10.18 -9.38 -0.88
N ALA A 8 -9.48 -9.14 -2.00
CA ALA A 8 -8.21 -8.40 -1.99
C ALA A 8 -8.36 -6.96 -1.49
N LEU A 9 -9.53 -6.35 -1.72
CA LEU A 9 -9.86 -5.01 -1.26
C LEU A 9 -10.36 -4.99 0.21
N GLU A 10 -10.55 -6.15 0.86
CA GLU A 10 -11.16 -6.32 2.19
C GLU A 10 -12.62 -5.85 2.27
N TYR A 11 -13.42 -6.17 1.26
CA TYR A 11 -14.85 -5.84 1.26
C TYR A 11 -15.62 -6.66 2.33
N PRO A 12 -16.38 -6.05 3.25
CA PRO A 12 -17.01 -6.73 4.39
C PRO A 12 -17.99 -7.86 4.03
N ASN A 13 -18.50 -7.92 2.79
CA ASN A 13 -19.46 -8.93 2.36
C ASN A 13 -19.00 -9.69 1.10
N ALA A 14 -17.69 -9.89 0.93
CA ALA A 14 -17.10 -10.44 -0.29
C ALA A 14 -17.53 -11.88 -0.64
N ASP A 15 -17.88 -12.70 0.35
CA ASP A 15 -18.16 -14.12 0.15
C ASP A 15 -19.56 -14.40 -0.43
N ASN A 16 -20.54 -13.55 -0.08
CA ASN A 16 -21.96 -13.76 -0.42
C ASN A 16 -22.52 -12.74 -1.42
N VAL A 17 -21.65 -12.11 -2.22
CA VAL A 17 -22.07 -11.15 -3.25
C VAL A 17 -22.76 -11.87 -4.40
N ASN A 18 -24.05 -11.58 -4.58
CA ASN A 18 -24.77 -11.84 -5.82
C ASN A 18 -24.50 -10.67 -6.79
N LEU A 19 -23.83 -10.95 -7.91
CA LEU A 19 -23.39 -9.94 -8.89
C LEU A 19 -24.49 -9.54 -9.89
N ASP A 20 -25.62 -10.27 -9.89
CA ASP A 20 -26.75 -10.01 -10.78
C ASP A 20 -27.75 -9.02 -10.16
N ASP A 21 -27.69 -8.80 -8.84
CA ASP A 21 -28.54 -7.83 -8.16
C ASP A 21 -28.03 -6.39 -8.37
N GLU A 22 -28.96 -5.49 -8.66
CA GLU A 22 -28.63 -4.09 -8.90
C GLU A 22 -28.26 -3.35 -7.61
N ASN A 23 -28.80 -3.79 -6.46
CA ASN A 23 -28.53 -3.14 -5.18
C ASN A 23 -27.15 -3.50 -4.63
N THR A 24 -26.70 -4.75 -4.82
CA THR A 24 -25.33 -5.17 -4.49
C THR A 24 -24.31 -4.43 -5.34
N PHE A 25 -24.56 -4.27 -6.65
CA PHE A 25 -23.71 -3.47 -7.54
C PHE A 25 -23.56 -2.04 -7.03
N LYS A 26 -24.68 -1.37 -6.71
CA LYS A 26 -24.68 0.00 -6.17
C LYS A 26 -23.89 0.10 -4.86
N SER A 27 -24.08 -0.86 -3.96
CA SER A 27 -23.41 -0.90 -2.66
C SER A 27 -21.88 -1.05 -2.79
N ILE A 28 -21.43 -1.87 -3.74
CA ILE A 28 -20.00 -2.05 -4.04
C ILE A 28 -19.39 -0.74 -4.56
N ILE A 29 -20.02 -0.09 -5.53
CA ILE A 29 -19.52 1.17 -6.10
C ILE A 29 -19.44 2.27 -5.03
N ILE A 30 -20.48 2.43 -4.21
CA ILE A 30 -20.50 3.40 -3.11
C ILE A 30 -19.36 3.14 -2.11
N TRP A 31 -19.13 1.87 -1.78
CA TRP A 31 -18.06 1.48 -0.86
C TRP A 31 -16.67 1.72 -1.44
N LEU A 32 -16.45 1.36 -2.72
CA LEU A 32 -15.19 1.60 -3.42
C LEU A 32 -14.85 3.09 -3.46
N GLU A 33 -15.85 3.94 -3.69
CA GLU A 33 -15.64 5.38 -3.74
C GLU A 33 -15.34 5.98 -2.36
N THR A 34 -16.08 5.56 -1.33
CA THR A 34 -15.93 6.11 0.03
C THR A 34 -14.59 5.69 0.67
N ASN A 35 -14.12 4.47 0.37
CA ASN A 35 -12.96 3.88 1.05
C ASN A 35 -11.68 3.85 0.22
N LYS A 36 -11.74 3.54 -1.09
CA LYS A 36 -10.54 3.18 -1.86
C LYS A 36 -10.15 4.24 -2.89
N ILE A 37 -11.09 4.65 -3.75
CA ILE A 37 -10.85 5.53 -4.90
C ILE A 37 -10.78 7.00 -4.49
N ARG A 38 -11.79 7.51 -3.75
CA ARG A 38 -11.87 8.91 -3.25
C ARG A 38 -11.46 9.98 -4.29
N LYS A 39 -11.89 9.84 -5.54
CA LYS A 39 -11.56 10.79 -6.62
C LYS A 39 -12.77 11.62 -7.06
N ALA A 40 -13.99 11.12 -6.86
CA ALA A 40 -15.19 11.83 -7.28
C ALA A 40 -15.51 13.00 -6.33
N PRO A 41 -16.06 14.11 -6.84
CA PRO A 41 -16.55 15.19 -6.02
C PRO A 41 -17.66 14.70 -5.09
N ASN A 42 -17.66 15.17 -3.83
CA ASN A 42 -18.61 14.74 -2.79
C ASN A 42 -20.08 14.82 -3.22
N ASP A 43 -20.43 15.74 -4.11
CA ASP A 43 -21.77 15.89 -4.67
C ASP A 43 -22.25 14.64 -5.44
N VAL A 44 -21.38 14.07 -6.27
CA VAL A 44 -21.68 12.85 -7.06
C VAL A 44 -21.77 11.62 -6.16
N VAL A 45 -20.94 11.55 -5.11
CA VAL A 45 -21.00 10.46 -4.12
C VAL A 45 -22.30 10.49 -3.33
N ASN A 46 -22.79 11.68 -2.97
CA ASN A 46 -24.05 11.86 -2.27
C ASN A 46 -25.25 11.52 -3.18
N GLN A 47 -25.17 11.86 -4.47
CA GLN A 47 -26.17 11.48 -5.47
C GLN A 47 -26.17 9.97 -5.78
N LEU A 48 -25.03 9.29 -5.69
CA LEU A 48 -24.93 7.82 -5.82
C LEU A 48 -25.52 7.09 -4.60
N LYS A 49 -25.52 7.73 -3.41
CA LYS A 49 -26.09 7.18 -2.16
C LYS A 49 -27.61 7.36 -2.07
N ASN A 50 -28.14 8.47 -2.58
CA ASN A 50 -29.59 8.67 -2.65
C ASN A 50 -30.14 7.82 -3.79
N ASN A 51 -31.10 6.94 -3.47
CA ASN A 51 -31.69 5.92 -4.34
C ASN A 51 -32.54 6.55 -5.47
N ASN A 52 -31.91 7.36 -6.32
CA ASN A 52 -32.58 8.21 -7.30
C ASN A 52 -32.72 7.50 -8.65
N ARG A 53 -33.79 7.83 -9.39
CA ARG A 53 -34.10 7.29 -10.72
C ARG A 53 -33.00 7.61 -11.76
N ASP A 54 -32.17 8.61 -11.47
CA ASP A 54 -31.06 9.09 -12.32
C ASP A 54 -29.70 8.43 -12.05
N TRP A 55 -29.66 7.27 -11.38
CA TRP A 55 -28.41 6.56 -11.07
C TRP A 55 -27.55 6.30 -12.32
N HIS A 56 -28.17 6.03 -13.46
CA HIS A 56 -27.44 5.79 -14.71
C HIS A 56 -26.71 7.05 -15.22
N ASN A 57 -27.32 8.22 -15.06
CA ASN A 57 -26.76 9.50 -15.49
C ASN A 57 -25.62 9.94 -14.55
N THR A 58 -25.79 9.78 -13.24
CA THR A 58 -24.74 10.04 -12.26
C THR A 58 -23.57 9.08 -12.40
N PHE A 59 -23.85 7.81 -12.72
CA PHE A 59 -22.82 6.82 -13.02
C PHE A 59 -22.06 7.12 -14.33
N SER A 60 -22.72 7.71 -15.35
CA SER A 60 -22.02 8.19 -16.55
C SER A 60 -21.03 9.31 -16.22
N LYS A 61 -21.46 10.32 -15.45
CA LYS A 61 -20.56 11.40 -14.97
C LYS A 61 -19.41 10.86 -14.12
N TYR A 62 -19.67 9.82 -13.33
CA TYR A 62 -18.65 9.12 -12.55
C TYR A 62 -17.62 8.40 -13.43
N LYS A 63 -18.06 7.74 -14.52
CA LYS A 63 -17.16 7.10 -15.50
C LYS A 63 -16.24 8.11 -16.15
N ASP A 64 -16.76 9.27 -16.53
CA ASP A 64 -15.96 10.36 -17.11
C ASP A 64 -14.91 10.87 -16.12
N GLY A 65 -15.25 10.98 -14.83
CA GLY A 65 -14.32 11.39 -13.79
C GLY A 65 -13.19 10.39 -13.50
N ILE A 66 -13.42 9.10 -13.75
CA ILE A 66 -12.41 8.04 -13.54
C ILE A 66 -11.64 7.72 -14.83
N GLY A 67 -12.17 8.13 -16.00
CA GLY A 67 -11.60 7.79 -17.30
C GLY A 67 -11.88 6.33 -17.70
N CYS A 68 -13.06 5.80 -17.34
CA CYS A 68 -13.44 4.44 -17.67
C CYS A 68 -13.71 4.31 -19.19
N PRO A 69 -13.10 3.32 -19.89
CA PRO A 69 -13.41 3.07 -21.29
C PRO A 69 -14.88 2.62 -21.47
N PRO A 70 -15.50 2.87 -22.64
CA PRO A 70 -16.88 2.48 -22.88
C PRO A 70 -17.00 0.95 -22.98
N LEU A 71 -17.54 0.33 -21.93
CA LEU A 71 -17.80 -1.11 -21.85
C LEU A 71 -19.30 -1.37 -22.04
N LYS A 72 -19.64 -2.55 -22.58
CA LYS A 72 -21.04 -2.92 -22.90
C LYS A 72 -21.71 -3.72 -21.78
N ASN A 73 -20.94 -4.43 -20.97
CA ASN A 73 -21.46 -5.32 -19.93
C ASN A 73 -21.28 -4.73 -18.52
N ARG A 74 -22.34 -4.74 -17.71
CA ARG A 74 -22.30 -4.31 -16.30
C ARG A 74 -21.22 -5.04 -15.49
N THR A 75 -21.01 -6.32 -15.76
CA THR A 75 -19.99 -7.14 -15.09
C THR A 75 -18.57 -6.73 -15.45
N GLU A 76 -18.34 -6.34 -16.71
CA GLU A 76 -17.05 -5.82 -17.17
C GLU A 76 -16.76 -4.44 -16.57
N GLU A 77 -17.77 -3.58 -16.48
CA GLU A 77 -17.67 -2.28 -15.81
C GLU A 77 -17.29 -2.45 -14.34
N LEU A 78 -17.94 -3.37 -13.63
CA LEU A 78 -17.58 -3.69 -12.24
C LEU A 78 -16.15 -4.22 -12.13
N GLN A 79 -15.76 -5.14 -13.02
CA GLN A 79 -14.40 -5.71 -13.00
C GLN A 79 -13.34 -4.65 -13.27
N TRP A 80 -13.59 -3.73 -14.21
CA TRP A 80 -12.66 -2.65 -14.51
C TRP A 80 -12.51 -1.71 -13.31
N ILE A 81 -13.61 -1.29 -12.68
CA ILE A 81 -13.58 -0.40 -11.51
C ILE A 81 -12.86 -1.08 -10.33
N LEU A 82 -13.12 -2.38 -10.10
CA LEU A 82 -12.39 -3.16 -9.09
C LEU A 82 -10.90 -3.25 -9.39
N GLY A 83 -10.52 -3.49 -10.65
CA GLY A 83 -9.13 -3.52 -11.07
C GLY A 83 -8.43 -2.18 -10.85
N TYR A 84 -9.10 -1.09 -11.19
CA TYR A 84 -8.61 0.26 -10.93
C TYR A 84 -8.46 0.56 -9.44
N ALA A 85 -9.42 0.14 -8.60
CA ALA A 85 -9.32 0.29 -7.15
C ALA A 85 -8.11 -0.48 -6.58
N VAL A 86 -7.89 -1.72 -7.01
CA VAL A 86 -6.71 -2.53 -6.61
C VAL A 86 -5.41 -1.87 -7.07
N GLN A 87 -5.38 -1.30 -8.28
CA GLN A 87 -4.22 -0.56 -8.77
C GLN A 87 -3.91 0.67 -7.89
N LEU A 88 -4.93 1.42 -7.47
CA LEU A 88 -4.74 2.56 -6.58
C LEU A 88 -4.23 2.13 -5.20
N GLU A 89 -4.74 1.03 -4.65
CA GLU A 89 -4.23 0.48 -3.39
C GLU A 89 -2.78 0.02 -3.49
N THR A 90 -2.45 -0.73 -4.54
CA THR A 90 -1.08 -1.19 -4.78
C THR A 90 -0.13 -0.02 -5.01
N GLN A 91 -0.55 1.04 -5.68
CA GLN A 91 0.26 2.26 -5.85
C GLN A 91 0.51 2.98 -4.51
N LYS A 92 -0.52 3.11 -3.66
CA LYS A 92 -0.36 3.65 -2.29
C LYS A 92 0.63 2.80 -1.49
N ASN A 93 0.46 1.48 -1.51
CA ASN A 93 1.37 0.56 -0.81
C ASN A 93 2.78 0.52 -1.42
N MET A 94 2.92 0.78 -2.72
CA MET A 94 4.22 0.90 -3.38
C MET A 94 4.96 2.15 -2.94
N SER A 95 4.25 3.25 -2.66
CA SER A 95 4.88 4.46 -2.09
C SER A 95 5.51 4.21 -0.71
N ILE A 96 4.98 3.25 0.06
CA ILE A 96 5.54 2.79 1.34
C ILE A 96 6.80 1.92 1.14
N ARG A 97 6.96 1.31 -0.04
CA ARG A 97 8.12 0.48 -0.41
C ARG A 97 9.13 1.20 -1.29
N CYS A 98 8.89 2.46 -1.65
CA CYS A 98 9.90 3.30 -2.26
C CYS A 98 11.02 3.46 -1.24
N TYR A 99 12.15 2.81 -1.49
CA TYR A 99 13.35 2.97 -0.69
C TYR A 99 13.68 4.46 -0.67
N GLN A 100 13.49 5.11 0.48
CA GLN A 100 13.83 6.51 0.63
C GLN A 100 15.36 6.61 0.45
N LEU A 101 15.82 7.05 -0.73
CA LEU A 101 17.22 7.34 -1.00
C LEU A 101 17.61 8.64 -0.27
N THR A 102 17.57 8.62 1.06
CA THR A 102 18.08 9.71 1.88
C THR A 102 19.56 9.46 2.10
N GLY A 103 20.42 10.15 1.37
CA GLY A 103 21.87 10.04 1.51
C GLY A 103 22.64 10.47 0.26
N THR A 104 23.97 10.48 0.38
CA THR A 104 24.85 10.64 -0.78
C THR A 104 24.88 9.34 -1.58
N PRO A 105 24.85 9.39 -2.93
CA PRO A 105 24.97 8.20 -3.75
C PRO A 105 26.33 7.54 -3.52
N PHE A 106 26.31 6.21 -3.31
CA PHE A 106 27.52 5.43 -3.12
C PHE A 106 28.10 5.00 -4.49
N PRO A 107 29.40 5.20 -4.76
CA PRO A 107 30.01 4.78 -6.01
C PRO A 107 30.13 3.26 -6.08
N ILE A 108 29.14 2.63 -6.72
CA ILE A 108 29.04 1.17 -6.90
C ILE A 108 30.29 0.58 -7.56
N GLN A 109 30.87 1.31 -8.50
CA GLN A 109 32.00 0.84 -9.30
C GLN A 109 33.30 0.79 -8.48
N ASP A 110 33.46 1.70 -7.52
CA ASP A 110 34.64 1.80 -6.65
C ASP A 110 34.50 0.92 -5.39
N ALA A 111 33.39 0.21 -5.26
CA ALA A 111 33.18 -0.72 -4.15
C ALA A 111 34.24 -1.82 -4.19
N ASP A 112 35.03 -1.92 -3.12
CA ASP A 112 36.00 -3.00 -2.95
C ASP A 112 35.25 -4.33 -2.73
N LEU A 113 35.51 -5.31 -3.60
CA LEU A 113 34.89 -6.63 -3.54
C LEU A 113 35.63 -7.56 -2.56
N GLY A 114 36.91 -7.29 -2.25
CA GLY A 114 37.74 -8.12 -1.35
C GLY A 114 38.15 -9.48 -1.93
N PHE A 115 37.70 -9.81 -3.14
CA PHE A 115 38.10 -10.98 -3.93
C PHE A 115 37.95 -10.65 -5.42
N ASP A 116 38.64 -11.41 -6.27
CA ASP A 116 38.60 -11.22 -7.72
C ASP A 116 38.11 -12.50 -8.40
N LEU A 117 37.09 -12.38 -9.25
CA LEU A 117 36.52 -13.47 -10.04
C LEU A 117 37.18 -13.58 -11.44
N ASN A 118 38.21 -12.77 -11.72
CA ASN A 118 38.98 -12.75 -12.96
C ASN A 118 38.19 -12.32 -14.22
N ASP A 119 36.91 -11.96 -14.06
CA ASP A 119 36.03 -11.41 -15.10
C ASP A 119 35.38 -10.10 -14.60
N PRO A 120 35.50 -8.99 -15.35
CA PRO A 120 34.93 -7.69 -14.97
C PRO A 120 33.41 -7.71 -14.81
N VAL A 121 32.67 -8.48 -15.60
CA VAL A 121 31.20 -8.55 -15.53
C VAL A 121 30.76 -9.30 -14.28
N LEU A 122 31.42 -10.42 -13.97
CA LEU A 122 31.14 -11.16 -12.74
C LEU A 122 31.52 -10.36 -11.49
N ASN A 123 32.63 -9.62 -11.51
CA ASN A 123 33.00 -8.73 -10.42
C ASN A 123 31.95 -7.63 -10.21
N GLN A 124 31.43 -7.02 -11.27
CA GLN A 124 30.37 -6.02 -11.15
C GLN A 124 29.07 -6.61 -10.60
N ALA A 125 28.66 -7.80 -11.07
CA ALA A 125 27.49 -8.50 -10.54
C ALA A 125 27.66 -8.85 -9.05
N ALA A 126 28.85 -9.31 -8.66
CA ALA A 126 29.18 -9.58 -7.27
C ALA A 126 29.17 -8.31 -6.40
N LYS A 127 29.60 -7.15 -6.93
CA LYS A 127 29.51 -5.85 -6.23
C LYS A 127 28.06 -5.48 -5.94
N ILE A 128 27.18 -5.65 -6.93
CA ILE A 128 25.74 -5.39 -6.79
C ILE A 128 25.14 -6.34 -5.75
N LEU A 129 25.42 -7.64 -5.84
CA LEU A 129 24.91 -8.63 -4.90
C LEU A 129 25.36 -8.35 -3.46
N ARG A 130 26.63 -7.97 -3.28
CA ARG A 130 27.17 -7.58 -1.97
C ARG A 130 26.48 -6.34 -1.40
N MET A 131 26.16 -5.34 -2.23
CA MET A 131 25.41 -4.18 -1.76
C MET A 131 23.98 -4.51 -1.35
N ILE A 132 23.28 -5.36 -2.11
CA ILE A 132 21.95 -5.85 -1.74
C ILE A 132 22.02 -6.56 -0.38
N TYR A 133 23.02 -7.42 -0.20
CA TYR A 133 23.23 -8.13 1.07
C TYR A 133 23.52 -7.18 2.24
N ILE A 134 24.39 -6.18 2.05
CA ILE A 134 24.65 -5.16 3.07
C ILE A 134 23.37 -4.41 3.44
N GLN A 135 22.52 -4.13 2.44
CA GLN A 135 21.25 -3.46 2.68
C GLN A 135 20.30 -4.31 3.53
N ASP A 136 20.20 -5.60 3.24
CA ASP A 136 19.38 -6.52 4.01
C ASP A 136 19.88 -6.65 5.46
N MET A 137 21.20 -6.71 5.65
CA MET A 137 21.80 -6.74 6.99
C MET A 137 21.51 -5.46 7.79
N ARG A 138 21.57 -4.28 7.15
CA ARG A 138 21.19 -3.02 7.80
C ARG A 138 19.71 -2.98 8.16
N ASN A 139 18.84 -3.45 7.28
CA ASN A 139 17.41 -3.54 7.55
C ASN A 139 17.12 -4.47 8.75
N LEU A 140 17.82 -5.61 8.83
CA LEU A 140 17.73 -6.52 9.96
C LEU A 140 18.21 -5.86 11.25
N GLN A 141 19.33 -5.13 11.21
CA GLN A 141 19.84 -4.37 12.36
C GLN A 141 18.82 -3.32 12.83
N THR A 142 18.23 -2.54 11.92
CA THR A 142 17.19 -1.56 12.27
C THR A 142 16.01 -2.23 12.96
N ARG A 143 15.52 -3.36 12.41
CA ARG A 143 14.43 -4.13 13.02
C ARG A 143 14.78 -4.68 14.40
N ALA A 144 16.02 -5.15 14.59
CA ALA A 144 16.49 -5.61 15.88
C ALA A 144 16.50 -4.45 16.90
N ASN A 145 16.97 -3.27 16.50
CA ASN A 145 16.94 -2.07 17.36
C ASN A 145 15.50 -1.65 17.71
N GLU A 146 14.61 -1.63 16.73
CA GLU A 146 13.18 -1.34 16.94
C GLU A 146 12.54 -2.33 17.91
N LEU A 147 12.85 -3.62 17.79
CA LEU A 147 12.38 -4.66 18.70
C LEU A 147 12.90 -4.44 20.12
N ILE A 148 14.18 -4.09 20.28
CA ILE A 148 14.76 -3.78 21.59
C ILE A 148 14.02 -2.60 22.24
N VAL A 149 13.80 -1.52 21.48
CA VAL A 149 13.05 -0.34 21.97
C VAL A 149 11.62 -0.71 22.33
N ALA A 150 10.95 -1.54 21.51
CA ALA A 150 9.60 -2.02 21.79
C ALA A 150 9.55 -2.86 23.09
N VAL A 151 10.48 -3.80 23.28
CA VAL A 151 10.58 -4.60 24.51
C VAL A 151 10.88 -3.72 25.71
N GLN A 152 11.77 -2.75 25.58
CA GLN A 152 12.06 -1.77 26.63
C GLN A 152 10.82 -0.96 26.99
N SER A 153 10.01 -0.55 26.02
CA SER A 153 8.77 0.20 26.29
C SER A 153 7.78 -0.58 27.15
N VAL A 154 7.77 -1.92 27.04
CA VAL A 154 6.87 -2.81 27.80
C VAL A 154 7.48 -3.22 29.14
N THR A 155 8.80 -3.42 29.20
CA THR A 155 9.49 -3.96 30.39
C THR A 155 10.10 -2.87 31.29
N ALA A 156 10.31 -1.66 30.78
CA ALA A 156 10.77 -0.54 31.60
C ALA A 156 9.66 -0.09 32.55
N ASN A 157 9.90 -0.23 33.85
CA ASN A 157 9.20 0.53 34.88
C ASN A 157 10.07 1.76 35.18
N PRO A 158 9.81 2.95 34.59
CA PRO A 158 10.59 4.15 34.82
C PRO A 158 10.26 4.73 36.19
N LYS A 159 10.64 4.02 37.26
CA LYS A 159 10.68 4.54 38.61
C LYS A 159 12.13 4.88 38.92
N THR A 160 12.49 6.13 38.67
CA THR A 160 13.69 6.72 39.24
C THR A 160 13.52 6.69 40.75
N ASP A 161 14.32 5.88 41.46
CA ASP A 161 14.30 5.85 42.92
C ASP A 161 14.88 7.17 43.45
N THR A 162 13.99 8.12 43.72
CA THR A 162 14.34 9.45 44.23
C THR A 162 14.96 9.43 45.62
N LYS A 163 15.00 8.27 46.32
CA LYS A 163 15.72 8.11 47.58
C LYS A 163 17.25 8.01 47.40
N LEU A 164 17.73 7.65 46.21
CA LEU A 164 19.16 7.55 45.88
C LEU A 164 19.78 8.89 45.43
N GLY A 165 18.99 9.97 45.40
CA GLY A 165 19.41 11.32 45.01
C GLY A 165 20.13 12.13 46.10
N LYS A 166 21.15 11.55 46.76
CA LYS A 166 22.19 12.34 47.44
C LYS A 166 23.54 12.04 46.80
N VAL A 167 23.88 12.82 45.78
CA VAL A 167 25.22 12.90 45.22
C VAL A 167 25.84 14.22 45.67
N GLY A 168 26.84 14.13 46.55
CA GLY A 168 27.65 15.26 47.03
C GLY A 168 27.67 15.39 48.55
N PHE A 169 28.88 15.38 49.12
CA PHE A 169 29.20 16.02 50.40
C PHE A 169 29.63 17.46 50.14
#